data_AF-A0A7S1XHL5-F1
#
_entry.id   AF-A0A7S1XHL5-F1
#
_cell.length_a   1.000
_cell.length_b   1.000
_cell.length_c   1.000
_cell.angle_alpha   90.00
_cell.angle_beta   90.00
_cell.angle_gamma   90.00
#
_symmetry.space_group_name_H-M   'P 1'
#
loop_
_entity.id
_entity.type
_entity.pdbx_description
1 polymer ?
#
loop_
_entity_poly.entity_id
_entity_poly.type
_entity_poly.pdbx_seq_one_letter_code
_entity_poly.pdbx_strand_id
1 'polypeptide(L)'
;MADDAIDKIRPRFEKEHRRRSREMSEIKAAIEKLRVRDMELTAGITEMATSMSRMTSQAEVMGMQVSTLQKQVEEMEGSLKSIGTSIEDLEVEVTSGKAKLAELELERQLTQKRVDDPSLVDVLEASSNQWNPVSREIYKKAVKEVIPAVDTLRSTASAYQQQVTKMSRFVALAVSLLVYGFVFAFLSGVVMVFRKVRGRFTLPRMLFIGDLFSTLFWAIMLVLYALLWTDPMLVIQNRMPAVFFVFQLSVLVSYVVYVYLRVIMFAEDLSWSTLGELLSVIVVGHHYYLRVWQPAMSEAGYVQRTVWVYYVCYMWMFGAFMYNRVQTFAPLQQLRGKKLSMLQWLLILRNRFWTDSSPDGEIETASLYSSDTD
;
A
#
# COMPACT_ATOMS: atom_id res chain seq x y z
N MET A 1 37.52 96.01 111.14
CA MET A 1 36.13 95.53 111.05
C MET A 1 35.63 95.28 109.62
N ALA A 2 36.42 95.52 108.56
CA ALA A 2 36.01 95.26 107.16
C ALA A 2 36.37 93.85 106.64
N ASP A 3 37.38 93.18 107.20
CA ASP A 3 37.79 91.83 106.77
C ASP A 3 36.85 90.70 107.23
N ASP A 4 36.16 90.84 108.36
CA ASP A 4 35.26 89.82 108.92
C ASP A 4 33.94 89.67 108.12
N ALA A 5 33.55 90.72 107.38
CA ALA A 5 32.40 90.69 106.48
C ALA A 5 32.72 90.01 105.14
N ILE A 6 33.96 90.13 104.65
CA ILE A 6 34.42 89.54 103.39
C ILE A 6 34.62 88.02 103.55
N ASP A 7 35.07 87.57 104.72
CA ASP A 7 35.29 86.15 105.01
C ASP A 7 33.98 85.35 105.16
N LYS A 8 32.89 86.01 105.57
CA LYS A 8 31.53 85.42 105.61
C LYS A 8 30.84 85.33 104.25
N ILE A 9 31.14 86.24 103.31
CA ILE A 9 30.47 86.32 102.00
C ILE A 9 31.12 85.37 100.98
N ARG A 10 32.45 85.20 101.03
CA ARG A 10 33.24 84.34 100.14
C ARG A 10 32.74 82.89 100.03
N PRO A 11 32.50 82.14 101.14
CA PRO A 11 32.01 80.76 101.04
C PRO A 11 30.59 80.67 100.47
N ARG A 12 29.77 81.72 100.66
CA ARG A 12 28.40 81.80 100.12
C ARG A 12 28.45 81.99 98.60
N PHE A 13 29.31 82.90 98.12
CA PHE A 13 29.51 83.13 96.69
C PHE A 13 30.12 81.92 95.99
N GLU A 14 31.12 81.26 96.59
CA GLU A 14 31.68 80.03 96.02
C GLU A 14 30.68 78.87 96.01
N LYS A 15 29.87 78.72 97.07
CA LYS A 15 28.81 77.72 97.11
C LYS A 15 27.80 77.96 95.99
N GLU A 16 27.46 79.21 95.73
CA GLU A 16 26.52 79.58 94.68
C GLU A 16 27.12 79.46 93.27
N HIS A 17 28.39 79.82 93.09
CA HIS A 17 29.12 79.58 91.84
C HIS A 17 29.25 78.08 91.54
N ARG A 18 29.56 77.25 92.55
CA ARG A 18 29.57 75.78 92.42
C ARG A 18 28.19 75.24 92.08
N ARG A 19 27.11 75.78 92.66
CA ARG A 19 25.73 75.38 92.33
C ARG A 19 25.39 75.72 90.88
N ARG A 20 25.64 76.96 90.44
CA ARG A 20 25.42 77.38 89.04
C ARG A 20 26.27 76.59 88.06
N SER A 21 27.51 76.24 88.42
CA SER A 21 28.39 75.44 87.56
C SER A 21 27.89 74.00 87.41
N ARG A 22 27.31 73.40 88.47
CA ARG A 22 26.62 72.10 88.38
C ARG A 22 25.34 72.18 87.54
N GLU A 23 24.49 73.18 87.80
CA GLU A 23 23.27 73.41 87.02
C GLU A 23 23.61 73.61 85.52
N MET A 24 24.66 74.37 85.21
CA MET A 24 25.15 74.56 83.84
C MET A 24 25.69 73.25 83.23
N SER A 25 26.36 72.40 84.02
CA SER A 25 26.84 71.09 83.56
C SER A 25 25.68 70.13 83.29
N GLU A 26 24.65 70.13 84.13
CA GLU A 26 23.45 69.31 83.98
C GLU A 26 22.64 69.76 82.76
N ILE A 27 22.48 71.07 82.56
CA ILE A 27 21.82 71.64 81.38
C ILE A 27 22.61 71.28 80.11
N LYS A 28 23.94 71.39 80.11
CA LYS A 28 24.77 70.96 78.96
C LYS A 28 24.60 69.48 78.65
N ALA A 29 24.60 68.62 79.67
CA ALA A 29 24.38 67.19 79.47
C ALA A 29 22.96 66.90 78.93
N ALA A 30 21.94 67.64 79.38
CA ALA A 30 20.58 67.52 78.87
C ALA A 30 20.44 67.99 77.41
N ILE A 31 21.11 69.09 77.03
CA ILE A 31 21.17 69.58 75.65
C ILE A 31 21.84 68.56 74.74
N GLU A 32 22.95 67.96 75.17
CA GLU A 32 23.64 66.94 74.38
C GLU A 32 22.78 65.69 74.18
N LYS A 33 22.07 65.25 75.24
CA LYS A 33 21.13 64.13 75.14
C LYS A 33 19.93 64.43 74.22
N LEU A 34 19.48 65.69 74.16
CA LEU A 34 18.44 66.11 73.23
C LEU A 34 18.96 66.15 71.80
N ARG A 35 20.19 66.65 71.59
CA ARG A 35 20.85 66.67 70.29
C ARG A 35 21.03 65.27 69.70
N VAL A 36 21.48 64.31 70.51
CA VAL A 36 21.59 62.91 70.09
C VAL A 36 20.22 62.34 69.70
N ARG A 37 19.17 62.58 70.51
CA ARG A 37 17.81 62.15 70.16
C ARG A 37 17.29 62.81 68.88
N ASP A 38 17.59 64.07 68.65
CA ASP A 38 17.19 64.79 67.43
C ASP A 38 17.89 64.21 66.20
N MET A 39 19.18 63.86 66.33
CA MET A 39 19.93 63.15 65.28
C MET A 39 19.36 61.75 65.01
N GLU A 40 19.00 60.99 66.04
CA GLU A 40 18.36 59.67 65.91
C GLU A 40 16.99 59.76 65.24
N LEU A 41 16.16 60.73 65.64
CA LEU A 41 14.86 60.97 65.02
C LEU A 41 15.00 61.41 63.56
N THR A 42 15.97 62.28 63.26
CA THR A 42 16.26 62.70 61.89
C THR A 42 16.69 61.52 61.02
N ALA A 43 17.58 60.66 61.55
CA ALA A 43 17.98 59.43 60.87
C ALA A 43 16.78 58.50 60.62
N GLY A 44 15.92 58.29 61.63
CA GLY A 44 14.70 57.49 61.49
C GLY A 44 13.70 58.04 60.47
N ILE A 45 13.53 59.37 60.41
CA ILE A 45 12.70 60.03 59.40
C ILE A 45 13.28 59.79 57.99
N THR A 46 14.60 59.92 57.82
CA THR A 46 15.23 59.67 56.52
C THR A 46 15.10 58.21 56.08
N GLU A 47 15.28 57.25 56.98
CA GLU A 47 15.10 55.83 56.69
C GLU A 47 13.65 55.54 56.28
N MET A 48 12.67 56.04 57.03
CA MET A 48 11.27 55.88 56.71
C MET A 48 10.89 56.52 55.38
N ALA A 49 11.43 57.70 55.06
CA ALA A 49 11.23 58.34 53.76
C ALA A 49 11.79 57.49 52.61
N THR A 50 12.97 56.88 52.77
CA THR A 50 13.52 55.97 51.77
C THR A 50 12.69 54.69 51.63
N SER A 51 12.17 54.15 52.73
CA SER A 51 11.29 52.98 52.71
C SER A 51 9.96 53.29 52.00
N MET A 52 9.38 54.46 52.26
CA MET A 52 8.17 54.92 51.61
C MET A 52 8.38 55.10 50.10
N SER A 53 9.49 55.72 49.69
CA SER A 53 9.84 55.85 48.27
C SER A 53 10.00 54.49 47.58
N ARG A 54 10.64 53.51 48.25
CA ARG A 54 10.73 52.13 47.74
C ARG A 54 9.35 51.49 47.58
N MET A 55 8.48 51.60 48.58
CA MET A 55 7.12 51.05 48.51
C MET A 55 6.29 51.71 47.40
N THR A 56 6.40 53.03 47.20
CA THR A 56 5.72 53.72 46.09
C THR A 56 6.21 53.21 44.75
N SER A 57 7.53 53.08 44.56
CA SER A 57 8.08 52.52 43.31
C SER A 57 7.63 51.08 43.07
N GLN A 58 7.51 50.27 44.13
CA GLN A 58 7.00 48.90 44.03
C GLN A 58 5.52 48.87 43.68
N ALA A 59 4.71 49.77 44.25
CA ALA A 59 3.30 49.91 43.91
C ALA A 59 3.09 50.31 42.45
N GLU A 60 3.92 51.21 41.91
CA GLU A 60 3.91 51.56 40.48
C GLU A 60 4.24 50.36 39.58
N VAL A 61 5.29 49.59 39.93
CA VAL A 61 5.65 48.37 39.19
C VAL A 61 4.52 47.34 39.22
N MET A 62 3.91 47.10 40.39
CA MET A 62 2.75 46.21 40.49
C MET A 62 1.56 46.71 39.67
N GLY A 63 1.30 48.02 39.67
CA GLY A 63 0.27 48.63 38.82
C GLY A 63 0.50 48.38 37.33
N MET A 64 1.75 48.51 36.86
CA MET A 64 2.11 48.18 35.49
C MET A 64 1.92 46.69 35.18
N GLN A 65 2.29 45.80 36.10
CA GLN A 65 2.08 44.35 35.94
C GLN A 65 0.60 43.99 35.84
N VAL A 66 -0.24 44.55 36.71
CA VAL A 66 -1.70 44.35 36.66
C VAL A 66 -2.26 44.82 35.31
N SER A 67 -1.84 46.00 34.82
CA SER A 67 -2.29 46.49 33.51
C SER A 67 -1.85 45.60 32.34
N THR A 68 -0.67 44.98 32.44
CA THR A 68 -0.14 44.08 31.42
C THR A 68 -0.89 42.75 31.42
N LEU A 69 -1.15 42.20 32.62
CA LEU A 69 -1.96 40.99 32.79
C LEU A 69 -3.39 41.21 32.29
N GLN A 70 -3.99 42.37 32.57
CA GLN A 70 -5.32 42.71 32.09
C GLN A 70 -5.38 42.71 30.55
N LYS A 71 -4.39 43.28 29.87
CA LYS A 71 -4.29 43.23 28.41
C LYS A 71 -4.14 41.80 27.87
N GLN A 72 -3.36 40.94 28.55
CA GLN A 72 -3.21 39.54 28.17
C GLN A 72 -4.52 38.76 28.32
N VAL A 73 -5.30 39.04 29.36
CA VAL A 73 -6.63 38.43 29.55
C VAL A 73 -7.58 38.88 28.44
N GLU A 74 -7.61 40.16 28.10
CA GLU A 74 -8.44 40.68 26.98
C GLU A 74 -8.06 40.05 25.63
N GLU A 75 -6.76 39.87 25.35
CA GLU A 75 -6.28 39.18 24.15
C GLU A 75 -6.69 37.70 24.14
N MET A 76 -6.57 37.02 25.28
CA MET A 76 -6.97 35.63 25.44
C MET A 76 -8.48 35.45 25.27
N GLU A 77 -9.31 36.35 25.81
CA GLU A 77 -10.77 36.36 25.58
C GLU A 77 -11.10 36.55 24.09
N GLY A 78 -10.38 37.41 23.39
CA GLY A 78 -10.50 37.58 21.94
C GLY A 78 -10.19 36.29 21.17
N SER A 79 -9.12 35.59 21.55
CA SER A 79 -8.74 34.30 20.95
C SER A 79 -9.74 33.18 21.25
N LEU A 80 -10.32 33.15 22.45
CA LEU A 80 -11.37 32.18 22.80
C LEU A 80 -12.62 32.40 21.97
N LYS A 81 -12.98 33.66 21.72
CA LYS A 81 -14.14 33.99 20.88
C LYS A 81 -13.92 33.55 19.42
N SER A 82 -12.72 33.76 18.87
CA SER A 82 -12.43 33.32 17.49
C SER A 82 -12.41 31.78 17.37
N ILE A 83 -11.85 31.08 18.35
CA ILE A 83 -11.92 29.61 18.43
C ILE A 83 -13.38 29.15 18.49
N GLY A 84 -14.21 29.81 19.30
CA GLY A 84 -15.64 29.54 19.38
C GLY A 84 -16.34 29.63 18.01
N THR A 85 -16.08 30.70 17.24
CA THR A 85 -16.64 30.85 15.89
C THR A 85 -16.13 29.78 14.92
N SER A 86 -14.86 29.38 15.00
CA SER A 86 -14.33 28.31 14.15
C SER A 86 -14.95 26.94 14.48
N ILE A 87 -15.24 26.67 15.76
CA ILE A 87 -15.94 25.44 16.17
C ILE A 87 -17.36 25.41 15.60
N GLU A 88 -18.08 26.53 15.64
CA GLU A 88 -19.41 26.66 15.05
C GLU A 88 -19.40 26.42 13.53
N ASP A 89 -18.44 27.01 12.82
CA ASP A 89 -18.26 26.79 11.37
C ASP A 89 -17.94 25.32 11.05
N LEU A 90 -17.08 24.69 11.84
CA LEU A 90 -16.76 23.25 11.71
C LEU A 90 -17.97 22.37 11.98
N GLU A 91 -18.83 22.72 12.93
CA GLU A 91 -20.06 21.99 13.20
C GLU A 91 -21.04 22.08 12.01
N VAL A 92 -21.15 23.26 11.38
CA VAL A 92 -21.92 23.44 10.15
C VAL A 92 -21.33 22.62 8.99
N GLU A 93 -20.01 22.59 8.84
CA GLU A 93 -19.37 21.78 7.80
C GLU A 93 -19.61 20.28 8.00
N VAL A 94 -19.46 19.79 9.24
CA VAL A 94 -19.72 18.39 9.61
C VAL A 94 -21.18 18.01 9.36
N THR A 95 -22.14 18.87 9.69
CA THR A 95 -23.56 18.61 9.42
C THR A 95 -23.85 18.60 7.92
N SER A 96 -23.25 19.50 7.14
CA SER A 96 -23.35 19.48 5.67
C SER A 96 -22.73 18.22 5.06
N GLY A 97 -21.59 17.76 5.60
CA GLY A 97 -20.91 16.54 5.16
C GLY A 97 -21.74 15.30 5.45
N LYS A 98 -22.38 15.23 6.62
CA LYS A 98 -23.33 14.17 6.97
C LYS A 98 -24.53 14.14 6.02
N ALA A 99 -25.06 15.30 5.64
CA ALA A 99 -26.16 15.39 4.68
C ALA A 99 -25.76 14.88 3.28
N LYS A 100 -24.58 15.29 2.77
CA LYS A 100 -24.03 14.78 1.50
C LYS A 100 -23.79 13.28 1.52
N LEU A 101 -23.30 12.73 2.65
CA LEU A 101 -23.08 11.30 2.79
C LEU A 101 -24.40 10.51 2.72
N ALA A 102 -25.46 11.01 3.35
CA ALA A 102 -26.79 10.42 3.26
C ALA A 102 -27.37 10.46 1.83
N GLU A 103 -27.13 11.55 1.10
CA GLU A 103 -27.53 11.70 -0.31
C GLU A 103 -26.80 10.69 -1.22
N LEU A 104 -25.48 10.56 -1.07
CA LEU A 104 -24.66 9.60 -1.80
C LEU A 104 -25.05 8.15 -1.50
N GLU A 105 -25.42 7.83 -0.26
CA GLU A 105 -25.88 6.50 0.11
C GLU A 105 -27.24 6.17 -0.53
N LEU A 106 -28.13 7.16 -0.64
CA LEU A 106 -29.39 7.03 -1.35
C LEU A 106 -29.19 6.86 -2.86
N GLU A 107 -28.28 7.62 -3.48
CA GLU A 107 -27.92 7.48 -4.90
C GLU A 107 -27.30 6.10 -5.18
N ARG A 108 -26.42 5.62 -4.29
CA ARG A 108 -25.87 4.27 -4.37
C ARG A 108 -26.96 3.21 -4.29
N GLN A 109 -27.93 3.34 -3.39
CA GLN A 109 -29.06 2.41 -3.30
C GLN A 109 -29.95 2.44 -4.56
N LEU A 110 -30.20 3.62 -5.12
CA LEU A 110 -30.95 3.77 -6.37
C LEU A 110 -30.19 3.17 -7.56
N THR A 111 -28.87 3.37 -7.61
CA THR A 111 -28.02 2.79 -8.65
C THR A 111 -27.92 1.28 -8.50
N GLN A 112 -27.77 0.76 -7.27
CA GLN A 112 -27.78 -0.67 -7.00
C GLN A 112 -29.12 -1.29 -7.41
N LYS A 113 -30.26 -0.65 -7.10
CA LYS A 113 -31.58 -1.10 -7.58
C LYS A 113 -31.71 -1.08 -9.11
N ARG A 114 -31.03 -0.17 -9.82
CA ARG A 114 -30.98 -0.15 -11.29
C ARG A 114 -30.04 -1.21 -11.88
N VAL A 115 -28.99 -1.57 -11.13
CA VAL A 115 -28.03 -2.63 -11.49
C VAL A 115 -28.62 -4.01 -11.21
N ASP A 116 -29.55 -4.11 -10.26
CA ASP A 116 -30.28 -5.33 -9.93
C ASP A 116 -31.46 -5.63 -10.88
N ASP A 117 -31.75 -4.78 -11.89
CA ASP A 117 -32.04 -5.12 -13.31
C ASP A 117 -32.73 -3.97 -14.12
N PRO A 118 -32.52 -3.87 -15.45
CA PRO A 118 -33.33 -4.64 -16.39
C PRO A 118 -32.57 -5.87 -16.85
N SER A 119 -33.15 -7.01 -16.52
CA SER A 119 -32.61 -8.32 -16.73
C SER A 119 -32.52 -8.54 -18.21
N LEU A 120 -31.49 -9.26 -18.67
CA LEU A 120 -31.59 -9.89 -19.99
C LEU A 120 -32.88 -10.73 -20.09
N VAL A 121 -33.40 -11.23 -18.96
CA VAL A 121 -34.72 -11.88 -18.87
C VAL A 121 -35.86 -10.89 -19.14
N ASP A 122 -35.82 -9.65 -18.65
CA ASP A 122 -36.86 -8.64 -18.87
C ASP A 122 -36.84 -8.13 -20.32
N VAL A 123 -35.64 -7.94 -20.87
CA VAL A 123 -35.45 -7.56 -22.28
C VAL A 123 -35.85 -8.72 -23.21
N LEU A 124 -35.48 -9.97 -22.88
CA LEU A 124 -35.94 -11.14 -23.63
C LEU A 124 -37.43 -11.41 -23.42
N GLU A 125 -38.01 -11.14 -22.25
CA GLU A 125 -39.43 -11.34 -21.96
C GLU A 125 -40.27 -10.31 -22.71
N ALA A 126 -39.84 -9.04 -22.73
CA ALA A 126 -40.40 -8.00 -23.57
C ALA A 126 -40.28 -8.34 -25.08
N SER A 127 -39.15 -8.91 -25.51
CA SER A 127 -38.98 -9.39 -26.89
C SER A 127 -39.82 -10.63 -27.20
N SER A 128 -40.01 -11.53 -26.23
CA SER A 128 -40.77 -12.79 -26.37
C SER A 128 -42.25 -12.56 -26.68
N ASN A 129 -42.78 -11.39 -26.30
CA ASN A 129 -44.14 -10.98 -26.63
C ASN A 129 -44.35 -10.74 -28.13
N GLN A 130 -43.28 -10.49 -28.88
CA GLN A 130 -43.30 -10.34 -30.33
C GLN A 130 -43.04 -11.67 -31.07
N TRP A 131 -42.69 -12.75 -30.35
CA TRP A 131 -42.38 -14.03 -30.95
C TRP A 131 -43.64 -14.86 -31.21
N ASN A 132 -43.51 -15.80 -32.15
CA ASN A 132 -44.55 -16.80 -32.46
C ASN A 132 -44.93 -17.64 -31.22
N PRO A 133 -46.17 -18.19 -31.17
CA PRO A 133 -46.68 -18.89 -29.99
C PRO A 133 -45.79 -20.05 -29.51
N VAL A 134 -45.20 -20.79 -30.46
CA VAL A 134 -44.33 -21.95 -30.19
C VAL A 134 -43.01 -21.52 -29.53
N SER A 135 -42.36 -20.48 -30.04
CA SER A 135 -41.13 -19.93 -29.45
C SER A 135 -41.35 -19.33 -28.05
N ARG A 136 -42.56 -18.80 -27.79
CA ARG A 136 -42.94 -18.28 -26.47
C ARG A 136 -43.13 -19.39 -25.44
N GLU A 137 -43.74 -20.51 -25.82
CA GLU A 137 -43.85 -21.70 -24.96
C GLU A 137 -42.48 -22.31 -24.64
N ILE A 138 -41.59 -22.41 -25.64
CA ILE A 138 -40.22 -22.89 -25.43
C ILE A 138 -39.44 -21.96 -24.50
N TYR A 139 -39.57 -20.64 -24.68
CA TYR A 139 -38.98 -19.64 -23.79
C TYR A 139 -39.51 -19.77 -22.36
N LYS A 140 -40.84 -19.80 -22.16
CA LYS A 140 -41.45 -19.96 -20.84
C LYS A 140 -41.01 -21.25 -20.15
N LYS A 141 -40.91 -22.35 -20.90
CA LYS A 141 -40.43 -23.64 -20.39
C LYS A 141 -38.94 -23.59 -20.03
N ALA A 142 -38.11 -22.98 -20.87
CA ALA A 142 -36.69 -22.80 -20.60
C ALA A 142 -36.44 -21.88 -19.39
N VAL A 143 -37.15 -20.77 -19.28
CA VAL A 143 -37.10 -19.84 -18.13
C VAL A 143 -37.51 -20.57 -16.84
N LYS A 144 -38.60 -21.35 -16.88
CA LYS A 144 -39.13 -22.07 -15.72
C LYS A 144 -38.23 -23.23 -15.26
N GLU A 145 -37.53 -23.91 -16.17
CA GLU A 145 -36.70 -25.07 -15.84
C GLU A 145 -35.22 -24.70 -15.61
N VAL A 146 -34.67 -23.75 -16.36
CA VAL A 146 -33.23 -23.45 -16.37
C VAL A 146 -32.86 -22.40 -15.33
N ILE A 147 -33.69 -21.37 -15.10
CA ILE A 147 -33.36 -20.30 -14.13
C ILE A 147 -33.23 -20.84 -12.70
N PRO A 148 -34.16 -21.67 -12.18
CA PRO A 148 -34.01 -22.23 -10.84
C PRO A 148 -32.81 -23.18 -10.75
N ALA A 149 -32.50 -23.92 -11.83
CA ALA A 149 -31.34 -24.81 -11.90
C ALA A 149 -30.01 -24.04 -11.89
N VAL A 150 -29.96 -22.88 -12.56
CA VAL A 150 -28.79 -22.01 -12.58
C VAL A 150 -28.62 -21.25 -11.26
N ASP A 151 -29.70 -20.80 -10.64
CA ASP A 151 -29.66 -20.12 -9.34
C ASP A 151 -29.33 -21.07 -8.19
N THR A 152 -29.81 -22.31 -8.24
CA THR A 152 -29.37 -23.36 -7.31
C THR A 152 -27.90 -23.74 -7.54
N LEU A 153 -27.43 -23.80 -8.79
CA LEU A 153 -25.99 -23.98 -9.07
C LEU A 153 -25.15 -22.80 -8.57
N ARG A 154 -25.62 -21.57 -8.77
CA ARG A 154 -24.93 -20.33 -8.38
C ARG A 154 -24.84 -20.18 -6.87
N SER A 155 -25.94 -20.46 -6.16
CA SER A 155 -25.97 -20.45 -4.70
C SER A 155 -25.19 -21.62 -4.09
N THR A 156 -25.20 -22.80 -4.73
CA THR A 156 -24.34 -23.93 -4.32
C THR A 156 -22.87 -23.64 -4.58
N ALA A 157 -22.54 -23.00 -5.71
CA ALA A 157 -21.19 -22.58 -6.06
C ALA A 157 -20.66 -21.48 -5.12
N SER A 158 -21.50 -20.51 -4.73
CA SER A 158 -21.10 -19.44 -3.80
C SER A 158 -20.97 -19.96 -2.35
N ALA A 159 -21.82 -20.91 -1.93
CA ALA A 159 -21.67 -21.60 -0.65
C ALA A 159 -20.38 -22.43 -0.61
N TYR A 160 -20.07 -23.15 -1.69
CA TYR A 160 -18.80 -23.87 -1.84
C TYR A 160 -17.61 -22.90 -1.89
N GLN A 161 -17.75 -21.75 -2.55
CA GLN A 161 -16.72 -20.70 -2.59
C GLN A 161 -16.44 -20.09 -1.20
N GLN A 162 -17.46 -19.88 -0.37
CA GLN A 162 -17.28 -19.47 1.03
C GLN A 162 -16.63 -20.57 1.89
N GLN A 163 -16.84 -21.84 1.55
CA GLN A 163 -16.23 -22.97 2.23
C GLN A 163 -14.76 -23.20 1.80
N VAL A 164 -14.43 -22.95 0.53
CA VAL A 164 -13.08 -23.05 -0.05
C VAL A 164 -12.23 -21.81 0.26
N THR A 165 -12.81 -20.63 0.40
CA THR A 165 -12.08 -19.46 0.95
C THR A 165 -11.72 -19.62 2.43
N LYS A 166 -12.43 -20.52 3.13
CA LYS A 166 -12.06 -21.00 4.47
C LYS A 166 -11.10 -22.20 4.45
N MET A 167 -10.67 -22.72 3.28
CA MET A 167 -9.75 -23.86 3.21
C MET A 167 -8.35 -23.51 3.71
N SER A 168 -7.75 -24.53 4.32
CA SER A 168 -6.64 -24.44 5.27
C SER A 168 -5.37 -23.81 4.69
N ARG A 169 -4.53 -23.26 5.57
CA ARG A 169 -3.20 -22.72 5.28
C ARG A 169 -2.35 -23.65 4.37
N PHE A 170 -2.62 -24.96 4.43
CA PHE A 170 -1.95 -25.98 3.64
C PHE A 170 -2.19 -25.84 2.13
N VAL A 171 -3.41 -25.49 1.71
CA VAL A 171 -3.76 -25.39 0.28
C VAL A 171 -3.07 -24.19 -0.35
N ALA A 172 -3.10 -23.03 0.30
CA ALA A 172 -2.39 -21.84 -0.19
C ALA A 172 -0.86 -22.03 -0.24
N LEU A 173 -0.29 -22.75 0.73
CA LEU A 173 1.12 -23.14 0.71
C LEU A 173 1.43 -24.09 -0.45
N ALA A 174 0.59 -25.10 -0.69
CA ALA A 174 0.75 -26.03 -1.82
C ALA A 174 0.70 -25.30 -3.16
N VAL A 175 -0.23 -24.34 -3.33
CA VAL A 175 -0.33 -23.51 -4.53
C VAL A 175 0.93 -22.68 -4.75
N SER A 176 1.39 -21.99 -3.71
CA SER A 176 2.61 -21.18 -3.78
C SER A 176 3.83 -22.05 -4.10
N LEU A 177 3.94 -23.22 -3.47
CA LEU A 177 5.03 -24.17 -3.68
C LEU A 177 5.02 -24.76 -5.09
N LEU A 178 3.84 -25.05 -5.65
CA LEU A 178 3.70 -25.52 -7.03
C LEU A 178 4.11 -24.44 -8.04
N VAL A 179 3.62 -23.21 -7.89
CA VAL A 179 3.91 -22.12 -8.83
C VAL A 179 5.39 -21.72 -8.76
N TYR A 180 5.91 -21.44 -7.57
CA TYR A 180 7.31 -21.05 -7.41
C TYR A 180 8.28 -22.21 -7.65
N GLY A 181 7.90 -23.43 -7.26
CA GLY A 181 8.67 -24.64 -7.53
C GLY A 181 8.80 -24.90 -9.04
N PHE A 182 7.73 -24.69 -9.81
CA PHE A 182 7.78 -24.79 -11.27
C PHE A 182 8.74 -23.76 -11.89
N VAL A 183 8.67 -22.49 -11.45
CA VAL A 183 9.57 -21.44 -11.93
C VAL A 183 11.02 -21.76 -11.60
N PHE A 184 11.30 -22.24 -10.38
CA PHE A 184 12.65 -22.62 -9.96
C PHE A 184 13.17 -23.84 -10.73
N ALA A 185 12.33 -24.86 -10.93
CA ALA A 185 12.66 -26.04 -11.73
C ALA A 185 12.95 -25.65 -13.18
N PHE A 186 12.20 -24.70 -13.73
CA PHE A 186 12.45 -24.17 -15.07
C PHE A 186 13.76 -23.41 -15.16
N LEU A 187 14.05 -22.48 -14.24
CA LEU A 187 15.33 -21.77 -14.21
C LEU A 187 16.51 -22.74 -14.07
N SER A 188 16.38 -23.75 -13.21
CA SER A 188 17.35 -24.83 -13.05
C SER A 188 17.50 -25.62 -14.37
N GLY A 189 16.40 -25.92 -15.04
CA GLY A 189 16.36 -26.55 -16.36
C GLY A 189 17.08 -25.73 -17.42
N VAL A 190 16.81 -24.42 -17.51
CA VAL A 190 17.51 -23.51 -18.44
C VAL A 190 19.00 -23.48 -18.15
N VAL A 191 19.40 -23.40 -16.87
CA VAL A 191 20.81 -23.46 -16.48
C VAL A 191 21.44 -24.81 -16.85
N MET A 192 20.73 -25.94 -16.63
CA MET A 192 21.21 -27.26 -17.02
C MET A 192 21.38 -27.39 -18.54
N VAL A 193 20.40 -26.94 -19.33
CA VAL A 193 20.50 -26.93 -20.80
C VAL A 193 21.61 -25.99 -21.24
N PHE A 194 21.73 -24.80 -20.62
CA PHE A 194 22.80 -23.85 -20.91
C PHE A 194 24.19 -24.44 -20.65
N ARG A 195 24.36 -25.12 -19.51
CA ARG A 195 25.61 -25.81 -19.15
C ARG A 195 25.91 -26.99 -20.06
N LYS A 196 24.89 -27.73 -20.51
CA LYS A 196 25.04 -28.93 -21.35
C LYS A 196 25.25 -28.62 -22.83
N VAL A 197 24.69 -27.52 -23.35
CA VAL A 197 24.67 -27.19 -24.78
C VAL A 197 25.73 -26.14 -25.16
N ARG A 198 26.48 -25.62 -24.17
CA ARG A 198 27.63 -24.68 -24.24
C ARG A 198 28.09 -24.33 -25.68
N GLY A 199 27.41 -23.37 -26.30
CA GLY A 199 27.76 -22.79 -27.61
C GLY A 199 26.84 -23.07 -28.80
N ARG A 200 25.79 -23.91 -28.67
CA ARG A 200 24.92 -24.30 -29.80
C ARG A 200 23.43 -23.90 -29.67
N PHE A 201 23.15 -22.77 -29.03
CA PHE A 201 21.78 -22.24 -29.00
C PHE A 201 21.48 -21.50 -30.29
N THR A 202 20.71 -22.14 -31.17
CA THR A 202 20.06 -21.42 -32.26
C THR A 202 18.87 -20.64 -31.71
N LEU A 203 18.63 -19.44 -32.26
CA LEU A 203 17.53 -18.56 -31.85
C LEU A 203 16.15 -19.27 -31.84
N PRO A 204 15.80 -20.12 -32.82
CA PRO A 204 14.53 -20.87 -32.79
C PRO A 204 14.40 -21.82 -31.60
N ARG A 205 15.50 -22.45 -31.15
CA ARG A 205 15.49 -23.36 -29.99
C ARG A 205 15.28 -22.60 -28.68
N MET A 206 15.85 -21.40 -28.55
CA MET A 206 15.63 -20.54 -27.38
C MET A 206 14.16 -20.09 -27.29
N LEU A 207 13.59 -19.66 -28.42
CA LEU A 207 12.18 -19.26 -28.47
C LEU A 207 11.23 -20.42 -28.22
N PHE A 208 11.54 -21.63 -28.72
CA PHE A 208 10.77 -22.84 -28.40
C PHE A 208 10.74 -23.12 -26.89
N ILE A 209 11.88 -23.01 -26.20
CA ILE A 209 11.95 -23.20 -24.74
C ILE A 209 11.10 -22.16 -24.00
N GLY A 210 11.13 -20.90 -24.46
CA GLY A 210 10.29 -19.83 -23.92
C GLY A 210 8.79 -20.06 -24.14
N ASP A 211 8.41 -20.53 -25.34
CA ASP A 211 7.01 -20.85 -25.67
C ASP A 211 6.50 -22.04 -24.86
N LEU A 212 7.31 -23.10 -24.73
CA LEU A 212 7.01 -24.27 -23.90
C LEU A 212 6.81 -23.87 -22.44
N PHE A 213 7.70 -23.04 -21.89
CA PHE A 213 7.57 -22.53 -20.53
C PHE A 213 6.29 -21.75 -20.31
N SER A 214 6.01 -20.80 -21.20
CA SER A 214 4.82 -19.96 -21.11
C SER A 214 3.55 -20.81 -21.20
N THR A 215 3.53 -21.79 -22.11
CA THR A 215 2.40 -22.73 -22.26
C THR A 215 2.17 -23.54 -20.98
N LEU A 216 3.22 -24.15 -20.44
CA LEU A 216 3.14 -24.95 -19.21
C LEU A 216 2.76 -24.10 -18.00
N PHE A 217 3.30 -22.90 -17.89
CA PHE A 217 2.96 -21.96 -16.83
C PHE A 217 1.47 -21.65 -16.85
N TRP A 218 0.92 -21.24 -18.00
CA TRP A 218 -0.50 -20.93 -18.11
C TRP A 218 -1.40 -22.16 -17.94
N ALA A 219 -0.95 -23.35 -18.36
CA ALA A 219 -1.65 -24.61 -18.10
C ALA A 219 -1.71 -24.92 -16.60
N ILE A 220 -0.60 -24.77 -15.87
CA ILE A 220 -0.56 -24.94 -14.41
C ILE A 220 -1.49 -23.93 -13.74
N MET A 221 -1.46 -22.67 -14.17
CA MET A 221 -2.35 -21.62 -13.65
C MET A 221 -3.82 -21.94 -13.90
N LEU A 222 -4.17 -22.47 -15.08
CA LEU A 222 -5.52 -22.92 -15.41
C LEU A 222 -5.97 -24.10 -14.54
N VAL A 223 -5.10 -25.11 -14.35
CA VAL A 223 -5.38 -26.25 -13.48
C VAL A 223 -5.56 -25.80 -12.03
N LEU A 224 -4.68 -24.93 -11.52
CA LEU A 224 -4.81 -24.37 -10.18
C LEU A 224 -6.09 -23.54 -10.04
N TYR A 225 -6.44 -22.74 -11.04
CA TYR A 225 -7.72 -22.03 -11.05
C TYR A 225 -8.91 -23.00 -11.01
N ALA A 226 -8.88 -24.09 -11.79
CA ALA A 226 -9.94 -25.10 -11.78
C ALA A 226 -10.01 -25.87 -10.45
N LEU A 227 -8.89 -26.04 -9.74
CA LEU A 227 -8.85 -26.69 -8.43
C LEU A 227 -9.29 -25.75 -7.28
N LEU A 228 -8.88 -24.49 -7.33
CA LEU A 228 -9.10 -23.51 -6.27
C LEU A 228 -10.39 -22.71 -6.46
N TRP A 229 -10.95 -22.72 -7.66
CA TRP A 229 -12.05 -21.87 -8.12
C TRP A 229 -11.86 -20.37 -7.80
N THR A 230 -10.60 -19.98 -7.62
CA THR A 230 -10.14 -18.64 -7.24
C THR A 230 -8.85 -18.37 -7.99
N ASP A 231 -8.53 -17.09 -8.17
CA ASP A 231 -7.32 -16.72 -8.89
C ASP A 231 -6.07 -17.12 -8.05
N PRO A 232 -5.22 -18.03 -8.56
CA PRO A 232 -4.00 -18.41 -7.86
C PRO A 232 -3.03 -17.24 -7.65
N MET A 233 -2.99 -16.22 -8.52
CA MET A 233 -2.21 -15.01 -8.30
C MET A 233 -2.70 -14.22 -7.09
N LEU A 234 -4.03 -14.11 -6.93
CA LEU A 234 -4.63 -13.41 -5.79
C LEU A 234 -4.32 -14.13 -4.47
N VAL A 235 -4.40 -15.47 -4.48
CA VAL A 235 -4.06 -16.30 -3.31
C VAL A 235 -2.61 -16.09 -2.89
N ILE A 236 -1.70 -16.01 -3.86
CA ILE A 236 -0.27 -15.80 -3.62
C ILE A 236 0.00 -14.37 -3.12
N GLN A 237 -0.60 -13.35 -3.74
CA GLN A 237 -0.45 -11.94 -3.36
C GLN A 237 -0.88 -11.69 -1.91
N ASN A 238 -2.03 -12.22 -1.51
CA ASN A 238 -2.59 -12.02 -0.17
C ASN A 238 -1.75 -12.68 0.94
N ARG A 239 -0.90 -13.66 0.61
CA ARG A 239 -0.12 -14.41 1.60
C ARG A 239 1.33 -13.95 1.69
N MET A 240 1.98 -13.76 0.55
CA MET A 240 3.38 -13.36 0.47
C MET A 240 3.55 -12.21 -0.52
N PRO A 241 3.10 -10.98 -0.18
CA PRO A 241 3.11 -9.84 -1.10
C PRO A 241 4.52 -9.48 -1.57
N ALA A 242 5.53 -9.61 -0.71
CA ALA A 242 6.93 -9.35 -1.06
C ALA A 242 7.47 -10.35 -2.11
N VAL A 243 7.20 -11.66 -1.93
CA VAL A 243 7.64 -12.70 -2.87
C VAL A 243 6.89 -12.57 -4.19
N PHE A 244 5.59 -12.29 -4.12
CA PHE A 244 4.77 -12.02 -5.29
C PHE A 244 5.29 -10.81 -6.08
N PHE A 245 5.67 -9.72 -5.40
CA PHE A 245 6.25 -8.54 -6.04
C PHE A 245 7.55 -8.86 -6.78
N VAL A 246 8.50 -9.56 -6.13
CA VAL A 246 9.76 -9.99 -6.75
C VAL A 246 9.52 -10.91 -7.93
N PHE A 247 8.55 -11.83 -7.81
CA PHE A 247 8.13 -12.70 -8.90
C PHE A 247 7.58 -11.90 -10.09
N GLN A 248 6.68 -10.95 -9.86
CA GLN A 248 6.11 -10.10 -10.91
C GLN A 248 7.17 -9.24 -11.62
N LEU A 249 8.15 -8.72 -10.86
CA LEU A 249 9.29 -8.01 -11.44
C LEU A 249 10.16 -8.93 -12.31
N SER A 250 10.38 -10.16 -11.85
CA SER A 250 11.14 -11.18 -12.60
C SER A 250 10.43 -11.57 -13.89
N VAL A 251 9.09 -11.73 -13.85
CA VAL A 251 8.26 -11.99 -15.03
C VAL A 251 8.37 -10.83 -16.03
N LEU A 252 8.31 -9.58 -15.56
CA LEU A 252 8.46 -8.40 -16.41
C LEU A 252 9.81 -8.37 -17.13
N VAL A 253 10.91 -8.59 -16.39
CA VAL A 253 12.26 -8.64 -16.97
C VAL A 253 12.37 -9.78 -17.99
N SER A 254 11.86 -10.98 -17.65
CA SER A 254 11.86 -12.13 -18.56
C SER A 254 11.04 -11.88 -19.83
N TYR A 255 9.92 -11.16 -19.71
CA TYR A 255 9.08 -10.78 -20.85
C TYR A 255 9.79 -9.81 -21.79
N VAL A 256 10.50 -8.81 -21.26
CA VAL A 256 11.28 -7.88 -22.09
C VAL A 256 12.36 -8.62 -22.88
N VAL A 257 13.10 -9.53 -22.24
CA VAL A 257 14.09 -10.38 -22.91
C VAL A 257 13.44 -11.25 -23.99
N TYR A 258 12.29 -11.83 -23.69
CA TYR A 258 11.57 -12.69 -24.61
C TYR A 258 11.02 -11.93 -25.84
N VAL A 259 10.49 -10.73 -25.67
CA VAL A 259 10.11 -9.84 -26.79
C VAL A 259 11.34 -9.49 -27.62
N TYR A 260 12.46 -9.17 -26.98
CA TYR A 260 13.70 -8.86 -27.68
C TYR A 260 14.18 -10.02 -28.57
N LEU A 261 14.14 -11.26 -28.06
CA LEU A 261 14.46 -12.45 -28.87
C LEU A 261 13.53 -12.60 -30.08
N ARG A 262 12.24 -12.28 -29.94
CA ARG A 262 11.28 -12.32 -31.06
C ARG A 262 11.51 -11.19 -32.07
N VAL A 263 11.95 -10.03 -31.63
CA VAL A 263 12.35 -8.93 -32.53
C VAL A 263 13.57 -9.33 -33.35
N ILE A 264 14.56 -9.99 -32.73
CA ILE A 264 15.72 -10.52 -33.47
C ILE A 264 15.27 -11.54 -34.52
N MET A 265 14.37 -12.47 -34.16
CA MET A 265 13.88 -13.49 -35.10
C MET A 265 13.11 -12.86 -36.26
N PHE A 266 12.30 -11.85 -35.98
CA PHE A 266 11.61 -11.10 -37.03
C PHE A 266 12.60 -10.36 -37.95
N ALA A 267 13.67 -9.79 -37.39
CA ALA A 267 14.70 -9.12 -38.18
C ALA A 267 15.50 -10.10 -39.07
N GLU A 268 15.64 -11.36 -38.66
CA GLU A 268 16.32 -12.42 -39.42
C GLU A 268 15.44 -12.95 -40.57
N ASP A 269 14.19 -13.32 -40.28
CA ASP A 269 13.33 -14.00 -41.25
C ASP A 269 12.44 -13.06 -42.08
N LEU A 270 12.15 -11.85 -41.59
CA LEU A 270 11.25 -10.84 -42.19
C LEU A 270 9.93 -11.41 -42.72
N SER A 271 9.41 -12.46 -42.08
CA SER A 271 8.24 -13.19 -42.56
C SER A 271 6.95 -12.68 -41.91
N TRP A 272 5.83 -12.73 -42.65
CA TRP A 272 4.52 -12.35 -42.11
C TRP A 272 4.10 -13.19 -40.91
N SER A 273 4.53 -14.46 -40.87
CA SER A 273 4.29 -15.36 -39.74
C SER A 273 5.04 -14.89 -38.48
N THR A 274 6.33 -14.56 -38.59
CA THR A 274 7.13 -14.06 -37.45
C THR A 274 6.67 -12.69 -36.98
N LEU A 275 6.19 -11.82 -37.89
CA LEU A 275 5.55 -10.55 -37.53
C LEU A 275 4.26 -10.77 -36.74
N GLY A 276 3.37 -11.65 -37.20
CA GLY A 276 2.10 -11.96 -36.51
C GLY A 276 2.32 -12.55 -35.13
N GLU A 277 3.33 -13.40 -35.00
CA GLU A 277 3.82 -13.95 -33.74
C GLU A 277 4.33 -12.85 -32.77
N LEU A 278 5.17 -11.94 -33.25
CA LEU A 278 5.68 -10.81 -32.45
C LEU A 278 4.55 -9.90 -31.99
N LEU A 279 3.65 -9.49 -32.89
CA LEU A 279 2.51 -8.63 -32.58
C LEU A 279 1.58 -9.29 -31.55
N SER A 280 1.32 -10.58 -31.70
CA SER A 280 0.48 -11.34 -30.78
C SER A 280 1.07 -11.38 -29.36
N VAL A 281 2.39 -11.54 -29.22
CA VAL A 281 3.06 -11.46 -27.91
C VAL A 281 2.99 -10.05 -27.32
N ILE A 282 3.16 -9.00 -28.14
CA ILE A 282 3.02 -7.61 -27.68
C ILE A 282 1.60 -7.35 -27.18
N VAL A 283 0.57 -7.79 -27.92
CA VAL A 283 -0.84 -7.63 -27.54
C VAL A 283 -1.14 -8.37 -26.24
N VAL A 284 -0.68 -9.62 -26.11
CA VAL A 284 -0.87 -10.41 -24.88
C VAL A 284 -0.14 -9.82 -23.70
N GLY A 285 1.09 -9.35 -23.88
CA GLY A 285 1.84 -8.69 -22.82
C GLY A 285 1.19 -7.38 -22.37
N HIS A 286 0.67 -6.59 -23.31
CA HIS A 286 -0.07 -5.37 -22.98
C HIS A 286 -1.40 -5.68 -22.27
N HIS A 287 -2.13 -6.70 -22.73
CA HIS A 287 -3.34 -7.15 -22.06
C HIS A 287 -3.05 -7.67 -20.65
N TYR A 288 -1.99 -8.45 -20.47
CA TYR A 288 -1.51 -8.90 -19.15
C TYR A 288 -1.15 -7.71 -18.25
N TYR A 289 -0.46 -6.70 -18.78
CA TYR A 289 -0.12 -5.49 -18.04
C TYR A 289 -1.37 -4.79 -17.50
N LEU A 290 -2.36 -4.52 -18.36
CA LEU A 290 -3.58 -3.81 -17.97
C LEU A 290 -4.50 -4.63 -17.05
N ARG A 291 -4.61 -5.94 -17.27
CA ARG A 291 -5.58 -6.79 -16.57
C ARG A 291 -5.04 -7.49 -15.34
N VAL A 292 -3.75 -7.79 -15.30
CA VAL A 292 -3.16 -8.58 -14.21
C VAL A 292 -2.12 -7.75 -13.46
N TRP A 293 -1.13 -7.19 -14.15
CA TRP A 293 0.01 -6.55 -13.49
C TRP A 293 -0.37 -5.22 -12.81
N GLN A 294 -0.97 -4.28 -13.53
CA GLN A 294 -1.34 -2.96 -13.00
C GLN A 294 -2.34 -3.05 -11.84
N PRO A 295 -3.41 -3.87 -11.89
CA PRO A 295 -4.30 -4.04 -10.74
C PRO A 295 -3.65 -4.78 -9.57
N ALA A 296 -2.72 -5.70 -9.82
CA ALA A 296 -2.00 -6.38 -8.75
C ALA A 296 -0.97 -5.46 -8.06
N MET A 297 -0.49 -4.41 -8.74
CA MET A 297 0.46 -3.43 -8.20
C MET A 297 -0.19 -2.18 -7.62
N SER A 298 -1.46 -1.92 -7.92
CA SER A 298 -2.18 -0.76 -7.42
C SER A 298 -2.92 -1.06 -6.11
N GLU A 299 -3.05 -0.05 -5.25
CA GLU A 299 -3.75 -0.14 -3.96
C GLU A 299 -5.27 -0.38 -4.12
N ALA A 300 -5.80 -0.21 -5.33
CA ALA A 300 -7.22 -0.34 -5.66
C ALA A 300 -7.76 -1.78 -5.63
N GLY A 301 -6.88 -2.77 -5.46
CA GLY A 301 -7.25 -4.17 -5.30
C GLY A 301 -7.57 -4.89 -6.60
N TYR A 302 -7.31 -6.20 -6.60
CA TYR A 302 -7.51 -7.09 -7.74
C TYR A 302 -9.00 -7.46 -7.90
N VAL A 303 -9.67 -6.95 -8.95
CA VAL A 303 -11.09 -7.23 -9.19
C VAL A 303 -11.26 -8.54 -9.98
N GLN A 304 -11.94 -9.51 -9.35
CA GLN A 304 -12.13 -10.89 -9.78
C GLN A 304 -13.13 -11.03 -10.96
N ARG A 305 -12.85 -10.44 -12.12
CA ARG A 305 -13.65 -10.64 -13.35
C ARG A 305 -12.96 -11.59 -14.33
N THR A 306 -13.62 -12.70 -14.64
CA THR A 306 -13.38 -13.61 -15.79
C THR A 306 -11.91 -13.89 -16.16
N VAL A 307 -11.05 -14.17 -15.17
CA VAL A 307 -9.61 -14.34 -15.39
C VAL A 307 -9.27 -15.66 -16.13
N TRP A 308 -10.10 -16.69 -15.99
CA TRP A 308 -9.86 -18.01 -16.57
C TRP A 308 -9.82 -18.01 -18.11
N VAL A 309 -10.62 -17.15 -18.75
CA VAL A 309 -10.63 -17.02 -20.22
C VAL A 309 -9.25 -16.61 -20.71
N TYR A 310 -8.57 -15.72 -19.96
CA TYR A 310 -7.23 -15.26 -20.31
C TYR A 310 -6.21 -16.39 -20.21
N TYR A 311 -6.29 -17.23 -19.18
CA TYR A 311 -5.39 -18.37 -19.04
C TYR A 311 -5.55 -19.37 -20.20
N VAL A 312 -6.78 -19.67 -20.59
CA VAL A 312 -7.06 -20.53 -21.76
C VAL A 312 -6.50 -19.91 -23.03
N CYS A 313 -6.77 -18.61 -23.27
CA CYS A 313 -6.27 -17.91 -24.45
C CYS A 313 -4.74 -17.86 -24.50
N TYR A 314 -4.07 -17.56 -23.39
CA TYR A 314 -2.61 -17.51 -23.33
C TYR A 314 -2.00 -18.89 -23.51
N MET A 315 -2.50 -19.90 -22.80
CA MET A 315 -2.06 -21.29 -22.95
C MET A 315 -2.19 -21.74 -24.41
N TRP A 316 -3.34 -21.47 -25.04
CA TRP A 316 -3.58 -21.82 -26.42
C TRP A 316 -2.63 -21.11 -27.38
N MET A 317 -2.47 -19.79 -27.23
CA MET A 317 -1.62 -18.99 -28.12
C MET A 317 -0.15 -19.40 -28.02
N PHE A 318 0.41 -19.49 -26.81
CA PHE A 318 1.79 -19.95 -26.64
C PHE A 318 1.97 -21.42 -27.05
N GLY A 319 0.94 -22.25 -26.85
CA GLY A 319 0.93 -23.63 -27.34
C GLY A 319 0.96 -23.71 -28.86
N ALA A 320 0.27 -22.79 -29.56
CA ALA A 320 0.31 -22.69 -31.02
C ALA A 320 1.69 -22.24 -31.52
N PHE A 321 2.34 -21.28 -30.86
CA PHE A 321 3.71 -20.87 -31.20
C PHE A 321 4.72 -21.98 -30.97
N MET A 322 4.62 -22.67 -29.83
CA MET A 322 5.43 -23.84 -29.53
C MET A 322 5.25 -24.90 -30.62
N TYR A 323 4.01 -25.22 -30.99
CA TYR A 323 3.71 -26.19 -32.03
C TYR A 323 4.28 -25.78 -33.40
N ASN A 324 4.08 -24.52 -33.80
CA ASN A 324 4.62 -23.99 -35.06
C ASN A 324 6.15 -24.15 -35.13
N ARG A 325 6.87 -23.77 -34.07
CA ARG A 325 8.34 -23.92 -34.03
C ARG A 325 8.80 -25.36 -34.05
N VAL A 326 8.11 -26.26 -33.34
CA VAL A 326 8.44 -27.70 -33.39
C VAL A 326 8.39 -28.21 -34.81
N GLN A 327 7.39 -27.78 -35.59
CA GLN A 327 7.29 -28.17 -37.00
C GLN A 327 8.45 -27.62 -37.85
N THR A 328 8.99 -26.45 -37.51
CA THR A 328 10.12 -25.84 -38.24
C THR A 328 11.44 -26.59 -38.05
N PHE A 329 11.78 -27.00 -36.82
CA PHE A 329 13.06 -27.69 -36.55
C PHE A 329 12.94 -29.22 -36.45
N ALA A 330 11.72 -29.75 -36.39
CA ALA A 330 11.42 -31.18 -36.41
C ALA A 330 10.16 -31.44 -37.23
N PRO A 331 10.19 -31.25 -38.56
CA PRO A 331 9.06 -31.57 -39.42
C PRO A 331 8.81 -33.08 -39.34
N LEU A 332 7.72 -33.47 -38.66
CA LEU A 332 7.28 -34.85 -38.59
C LEU A 332 6.41 -35.13 -39.81
N GLN A 333 7.03 -35.31 -40.97
CA GLN A 333 6.31 -35.85 -42.13
C GLN A 333 6.06 -37.34 -41.88
N GLN A 334 4.83 -37.66 -41.46
CA GLN A 334 4.40 -39.03 -41.24
C GLN A 334 3.99 -39.63 -42.60
N LEU A 335 4.97 -40.13 -43.36
CA LEU A 335 4.75 -40.60 -44.75
C LEU A 335 3.88 -41.86 -44.85
N ARG A 336 3.84 -42.70 -43.82
CA ARG A 336 2.88 -43.81 -43.63
C ARG A 336 3.11 -44.49 -42.27
N GLY A 337 2.03 -44.79 -41.53
CA GLY A 337 2.10 -45.65 -40.32
C GLY A 337 1.09 -45.33 -39.21
N LYS A 338 1.07 -46.18 -38.16
CA LYS A 338 0.26 -46.00 -36.93
C LYS A 338 0.65 -44.68 -36.24
N LYS A 339 -0.34 -44.00 -35.64
CA LYS A 339 -0.14 -42.80 -34.80
C LYS A 339 0.87 -43.11 -33.68
N LEU A 340 1.95 -42.34 -33.61
CA LEU A 340 2.94 -42.42 -32.53
C LEU A 340 2.29 -42.06 -31.19
N SER A 341 2.66 -42.76 -30.12
CA SER A 341 2.19 -42.41 -28.78
C SER A 341 2.86 -41.11 -28.30
N MET A 342 2.21 -40.37 -27.41
CA MET A 342 2.76 -39.12 -26.85
C MET A 342 4.12 -39.31 -26.18
N LEU A 343 4.37 -40.49 -25.59
CA LEU A 343 5.66 -40.83 -24.97
C LEU A 343 6.75 -41.06 -26.01
N GLN A 344 6.42 -41.74 -27.12
CA GLN A 344 7.35 -41.91 -28.24
C GLN A 344 7.68 -40.55 -28.87
N TRP A 345 6.70 -39.65 -28.95
CA TRP A 345 6.89 -38.28 -29.40
C TRP A 345 7.89 -37.50 -28.53
N LEU A 346 7.76 -37.59 -27.20
CA LEU A 346 8.69 -36.98 -26.24
C LEU A 346 10.10 -37.58 -26.30
N LEU A 347 10.22 -38.90 -26.47
CA LEU A 347 11.51 -39.57 -26.60
C LEU A 347 12.25 -39.17 -27.89
N ILE A 348 11.53 -39.06 -29.01
CA ILE A 348 12.10 -38.57 -30.28
C ILE A 348 12.56 -37.12 -30.12
N LEU A 349 11.76 -36.26 -29.48
CA LEU A 349 12.16 -34.87 -29.21
C LEU A 349 13.40 -34.81 -28.33
N ARG A 350 13.43 -35.59 -27.25
CA ARG A 350 14.58 -35.67 -26.33
C ARG A 350 15.83 -36.12 -27.08
N ASN A 351 15.74 -37.13 -27.92
CA ASN A 351 16.90 -37.58 -28.68
C ASN A 351 17.33 -36.51 -29.71
N ARG A 352 16.41 -35.83 -30.41
CA ARG A 352 16.80 -34.77 -31.36
C ARG A 352 17.43 -33.54 -30.71
N PHE A 353 16.98 -33.16 -29.50
CA PHE A 353 17.55 -32.02 -28.79
C PHE A 353 18.89 -32.36 -28.10
N TRP A 354 19.16 -33.63 -27.78
CA TRP A 354 20.34 -34.03 -26.98
C TRP A 354 21.35 -34.95 -27.68
N THR A 355 21.02 -35.58 -28.81
CA THR A 355 21.94 -36.43 -29.59
C THR A 355 22.17 -35.87 -30.99
N ASP A 356 23.45 -35.80 -31.37
CA ASP A 356 24.03 -34.94 -32.40
C ASP A 356 24.01 -35.51 -33.84
N SER A 357 23.12 -36.46 -34.16
CA SER A 357 23.29 -37.23 -35.40
C SER A 357 22.02 -37.84 -35.97
N SER A 358 21.17 -37.02 -36.59
CA SER A 358 20.35 -37.52 -37.69
C SER A 358 20.23 -36.42 -38.73
N PRO A 359 20.47 -36.69 -40.02
CA PRO A 359 20.19 -35.73 -41.08
C PRO A 359 18.72 -35.30 -40.97
N ASP A 360 18.45 -34.04 -41.32
CA ASP A 360 17.10 -33.50 -41.50
C ASP A 360 16.36 -34.41 -42.50
N GLY A 361 15.59 -35.35 -41.98
CA GLY A 361 15.10 -36.48 -42.75
C GLY A 361 13.93 -37.19 -42.09
N GLU A 362 13.04 -37.62 -42.96
CA GLU A 362 11.75 -38.26 -42.77
C GLU A 362 11.79 -39.44 -41.78
N ILE A 363 10.72 -39.62 -41.00
CA ILE A 363 10.58 -40.80 -40.13
C ILE A 363 10.16 -41.97 -41.01
N GLU A 364 11.13 -42.74 -41.51
CA GLU A 364 10.85 -44.12 -41.91
C GLU A 364 10.57 -44.94 -40.65
N THR A 365 9.35 -45.44 -40.54
CA THR A 365 8.83 -46.25 -39.42
C THR A 365 9.48 -47.63 -39.31
N ALA A 366 10.59 -47.89 -40.01
CA ALA A 366 11.22 -49.20 -40.15
C ALA A 366 12.20 -49.58 -39.01
N SER A 367 12.73 -48.62 -38.23
CA SER A 367 13.83 -48.90 -37.29
C SER A 367 13.40 -49.31 -35.87
N LEU A 368 12.09 -49.40 -35.58
CA LEU A 368 11.59 -49.82 -34.26
C LEU A 368 11.26 -51.32 -34.15
N TYR A 369 11.53 -52.11 -35.20
CA TYR A 369 11.31 -53.56 -35.20
C TYR A 369 12.60 -54.39 -34.98
N SER A 370 13.76 -53.77 -34.76
CA SER A 370 15.03 -54.50 -34.63
C SER A 370 15.46 -54.84 -33.20
N SER A 371 14.57 -54.82 -32.21
CA SER A 371 14.92 -55.17 -30.82
C SER A 371 14.26 -56.43 -30.27
N ASP A 372 13.60 -57.23 -31.11
CA ASP A 372 12.94 -58.49 -30.69
C ASP A 372 13.59 -59.76 -31.30
N THR A 373 14.82 -59.66 -31.79
CA THR A 373 15.64 -60.84 -32.11
C THR A 373 17.07 -60.62 -31.66
N ASP A 374 17.34 -60.96 -30.39
CA ASP A 374 18.41 -61.87 -29.95
C ASP A 374 18.33 -62.11 -28.43
#